data_AF-A0AAQ3TYD1-F1
#
_entry.id   AF-A0AAQ3TYD1-F1
#
_cell.length_a   1.000
_cell.length_b   1.000
_cell.length_c   1.000
_cell.angle_alpha   90.00
_cell.angle_beta   90.00
_cell.angle_gamma   90.00
#
_symmetry.space_group_name_H-M   'P 1'
#
loop_
_entity.id
_entity.type
_entity.pdbx_description
1 polymer ?
#
loop_
_entity_poly.entity_id
_entity_poly.type
_entity_poly.pdbx_seq_one_letter_code
_entity_poly.pdbx_strand_id
1 'polypeptide(L)'
;MQKYKVALCQLSVSPDRDRNIARARARVEAAADAGAKLEIWSCPYSMETLRSYAEDIDGGDSASISMLSEVAAARKITVIGGSIPEAASGKVFNTCCVIGPDGQIVAKHRKLHLFEIDVPGDITLKESDTFTGGQEPTVVDTDVGRIGIGICHDIRFPELAMLYRSRGAHLICYPSAFNISTGQLLWDLMQKCRFHYT
;
A
#
# COMPACT_ATOMS: atom_id res chain seq x y z
N MET A 1 -16.83 -8.75 -21.53
CA MET A 1 -15.66 -8.40 -20.71
C MET A 1 -16.03 -7.19 -19.87
N GLN A 2 -16.02 -7.31 -18.55
CA GLN A 2 -16.36 -6.20 -17.65
C GLN A 2 -15.21 -5.20 -17.66
N LYS A 3 -15.50 -3.91 -17.81
CA LYS A 3 -14.49 -2.84 -17.81
C LYS A 3 -14.55 -2.12 -16.47
N TYR A 4 -13.39 -1.89 -15.86
CA TYR A 4 -13.26 -1.12 -14.63
C TYR A 4 -12.37 0.09 -14.88
N LYS A 5 -12.63 1.19 -14.18
CA LYS A 5 -11.78 2.36 -14.19
C LYS A 5 -10.98 2.40 -12.88
N VAL A 6 -9.67 2.48 -13.01
CA VAL A 6 -8.71 2.49 -11.89
C VAL A 6 -7.90 3.78 -11.98
N ALA A 7 -7.59 4.36 -10.83
CA ALA A 7 -6.69 5.51 -10.71
C ALA A 7 -5.60 5.19 -9.69
N LEU A 8 -4.40 5.67 -9.97
CA LEU A 8 -3.25 5.58 -9.08
C LEU A 8 -2.92 6.99 -8.61
N CYS A 9 -2.91 7.22 -7.30
CA CYS A 9 -2.63 8.53 -6.74
C CYS A 9 -1.19 8.63 -6.25
N GLN A 10 -0.34 9.21 -7.09
CA GLN A 10 1.01 9.57 -6.66
C GLN A 10 0.97 10.81 -5.75
N LEU A 11 1.39 10.62 -4.50
CA LEU A 11 1.44 11.67 -3.48
C LEU A 11 2.88 12.05 -3.13
N SER A 12 3.12 13.35 -2.97
CA SER A 12 4.33 13.84 -2.33
C SER A 12 4.08 13.91 -0.83
N VAL A 13 4.85 13.13 -0.08
CA VAL A 13 4.73 12.99 1.35
C VAL A 13 5.69 13.94 2.07
N SER A 14 5.25 14.46 3.21
CA SER A 14 6.02 15.37 4.06
C SER A 14 6.00 14.90 5.52
N PRO A 15 6.78 15.51 6.43
CA PRO A 15 6.72 15.17 7.86
C PRO A 15 5.39 15.52 8.55
N ASP A 16 4.55 16.35 7.93
CA ASP A 16 3.26 16.74 8.49
C ASP A 16 2.19 15.71 8.10
N ARG A 17 1.80 14.87 9.07
CA ARG A 17 0.81 13.80 8.90
C ARG A 17 -0.53 14.34 8.39
N ASP A 18 -1.05 15.37 9.04
CA ASP A 18 -2.40 15.87 8.77
C ASP A 18 -2.44 16.51 7.37
N ARG A 19 -1.35 17.17 6.96
CA ARG A 19 -1.17 17.64 5.58
C ARG A 19 -1.12 16.50 4.56
N ASN A 20 -0.48 15.37 4.88
CA ASN A 20 -0.46 14.21 3.99
C ASN A 20 -1.86 13.60 3.85
N ILE A 21 -2.58 13.43 4.97
CA ILE A 21 -3.96 12.93 4.98
C ILE A 21 -4.88 13.85 4.18
N ALA A 22 -4.79 15.17 4.36
CA ALA A 22 -5.60 16.13 3.61
C ALA A 22 -5.30 16.08 2.09
N ARG A 23 -4.03 15.96 1.71
CA ARG A 23 -3.62 15.77 0.30
C ARG A 23 -4.14 14.46 -0.26
N ALA A 24 -4.05 13.38 0.50
CA ALA A 24 -4.57 12.08 0.12
C ALA A 24 -6.07 12.18 -0.15
N ARG A 25 -6.85 12.70 0.82
CA ARG A 25 -8.30 12.93 0.69
C ARG A 25 -8.64 13.67 -0.61
N ALA A 26 -8.03 14.82 -0.86
CA ALA A 26 -8.32 15.62 -2.05
C ALA A 26 -8.06 14.85 -3.36
N ARG A 27 -7.01 14.01 -3.39
CA ARG A 27 -6.71 13.17 -4.56
C ARG A 27 -7.66 11.99 -4.69
N VAL A 28 -8.07 11.38 -3.57
CA VAL A 28 -9.08 10.32 -3.58
C VAL A 28 -10.40 10.82 -4.13
N GLU A 29 -10.86 11.95 -3.60
CA GLU A 29 -12.13 12.55 -4.00
C GLU A 29 -12.10 12.91 -5.49
N ALA A 30 -11.03 13.55 -5.96
CA ALA A 30 -10.88 13.88 -7.38
C ALA A 30 -10.85 12.64 -8.29
N ALA A 31 -10.20 11.55 -7.86
CA ALA A 31 -10.17 10.29 -8.60
C ALA A 31 -11.56 9.61 -8.62
N ALA A 32 -12.27 9.66 -7.50
CA ALA A 32 -13.62 9.12 -7.36
C ALA A 32 -14.62 9.89 -8.22
N ASP A 33 -14.52 11.21 -8.28
CA ASP A 33 -15.33 12.07 -9.15
C ASP A 33 -15.04 11.79 -10.64
N ALA A 34 -13.81 11.37 -10.97
CA ALA A 34 -13.47 10.84 -12.28
C ALA A 34 -13.94 9.39 -12.50
N GLY A 35 -14.57 8.74 -11.53
CA GLY A 35 -15.14 7.39 -11.60
C GLY A 35 -14.13 6.26 -11.42
N ALA A 36 -12.99 6.52 -10.77
CA ALA A 36 -11.92 5.55 -10.61
C ALA A 36 -11.82 4.94 -9.20
N LYS A 37 -11.28 3.72 -9.11
CA LYS A 37 -10.97 3.01 -7.84
C LYS A 37 -9.48 3.08 -7.56
N LEU A 38 -9.08 3.18 -6.29
CA LEU A 38 -7.85 3.93 -5.95
C LEU A 38 -6.77 3.16 -5.20
N GLU A 39 -5.50 3.53 -5.42
CA GLU A 39 -4.34 3.26 -4.57
C GLU A 39 -3.68 4.56 -4.03
N ILE A 40 -3.21 4.57 -2.77
CA ILE A 40 -2.66 5.76 -2.07
C ILE A 40 -1.38 5.45 -1.30
N TRP A 41 -0.34 6.29 -1.38
CA TRP A 41 0.82 6.20 -0.48
C TRP A 41 0.86 7.38 0.52
N SER A 42 0.77 7.16 1.84
CA SER A 42 0.56 8.25 2.82
C SER A 42 1.73 8.58 3.77
N CYS A 43 2.77 7.74 3.92
CA CYS A 43 3.75 7.92 5.02
C CYS A 43 5.18 8.28 4.55
N PRO A 44 5.87 9.26 5.20
CA PRO A 44 7.28 9.55 4.91
C PRO A 44 8.17 8.41 5.41
N TYR A 45 9.14 8.00 4.59
CA TYR A 45 10.03 6.87 4.86
C TYR A 45 11.26 7.28 5.70
N SER A 46 11.04 7.95 6.83
CA SER A 46 12.11 8.31 7.78
C SER A 46 12.09 7.33 8.96
N MET A 47 12.99 6.34 8.95
CA MET A 47 13.00 5.26 9.95
C MET A 47 13.11 5.77 11.40
N GLU A 48 13.82 6.88 11.62
CA GLU A 48 14.01 7.49 12.96
C GLU A 48 12.70 7.99 13.59
N THR A 49 11.76 8.47 12.77
CA THR A 49 10.49 9.04 13.24
C THR A 49 9.30 8.13 12.96
N LEU A 50 9.49 7.05 12.22
CA LEU A 50 8.40 6.21 11.73
C LEU A 50 7.54 5.62 12.84
N ARG A 51 8.13 5.27 14.00
CA ARG A 51 7.36 4.79 15.17
C ARG A 51 6.38 5.82 15.69
N SER A 52 6.69 7.13 15.65
CA SER A 52 5.76 8.17 16.11
C SER A 52 4.61 8.42 15.15
N TYR A 53 4.69 7.89 13.92
CA TYR A 53 3.58 7.89 12.96
C TYR A 53 2.75 6.62 13.01
N ALA A 54 3.11 5.62 13.82
CA ALA A 54 2.40 4.35 13.87
C ALA A 54 0.98 4.55 14.42
N GLU A 55 -0.01 4.00 13.71
CA GLU A 55 -1.43 4.10 14.03
C GLU A 55 -1.96 2.74 14.51
N ASP A 56 -2.90 2.73 15.46
CA ASP A 56 -3.57 1.51 15.93
C ASP A 56 -4.84 1.27 15.12
N ILE A 57 -4.68 0.50 14.04
CA ILE A 57 -5.77 0.20 13.11
C ILE A 57 -6.86 -0.64 13.79
N ASP A 58 -6.48 -1.63 14.60
CA ASP A 58 -7.44 -2.56 15.22
C ASP A 58 -8.13 -1.95 16.44
N GLY A 59 -7.46 -1.05 17.15
CA GLY A 59 -8.03 -0.23 18.22
C GLY A 59 -8.90 0.94 17.74
N GLY A 60 -8.93 1.20 16.42
CA GLY A 60 -9.69 2.29 15.82
C GLY A 60 -9.05 3.68 15.95
N ASP A 61 -7.82 3.77 16.48
CA ASP A 61 -7.04 5.00 16.57
C ASP A 61 -6.15 5.14 15.33
N SER A 62 -6.80 5.37 14.19
CA SER A 62 -6.13 5.55 12.91
C SER A 62 -6.79 6.66 12.09
N ALA A 63 -6.19 7.84 12.12
CA ALA A 63 -6.64 8.99 11.33
C ALA A 63 -6.56 8.71 9.82
N SER A 64 -5.53 7.99 9.38
CA SER A 64 -5.37 7.60 7.98
C SER A 64 -6.51 6.68 7.54
N ILE A 65 -6.79 5.60 8.29
CA ILE A 65 -7.85 4.66 7.93
C ILE A 65 -9.24 5.29 8.07
N SER A 66 -9.47 6.09 9.12
CA SER A 66 -10.75 6.79 9.31
C SER A 66 -11.08 7.69 8.11
N MET A 67 -10.11 8.48 7.64
CA MET A 67 -10.28 9.31 6.45
C MET A 67 -10.61 8.47 5.21
N LEU A 68 -9.91 7.36 4.99
CA LEU A 68 -10.17 6.49 3.83
C LEU A 68 -11.53 5.81 3.89
N SER A 69 -11.93 5.33 5.07
CA SER A 69 -13.26 4.78 5.34
C SER A 69 -14.38 5.76 5.03
N GLU A 70 -14.24 7.01 5.49
CA GLU A 70 -15.21 8.08 5.20
C GLU A 70 -15.34 8.35 3.70
N VAL A 71 -14.22 8.52 2.99
CA VAL A 71 -14.24 8.83 1.55
C VAL A 71 -14.77 7.64 0.74
N ALA A 72 -14.34 6.42 1.08
CA ALA A 72 -14.78 5.19 0.42
C ALA A 72 -16.31 5.01 0.53
N ALA A 73 -16.88 5.20 1.72
CA ALA A 73 -18.32 5.13 1.95
C ALA A 73 -19.09 6.26 1.24
N ALA A 74 -18.60 7.50 1.35
CA ALA A 74 -19.25 8.66 0.76
C ALA A 74 -19.29 8.59 -0.78
N ARG A 75 -18.25 8.03 -1.40
CA ARG A 75 -18.11 7.91 -2.86
C ARG A 75 -18.48 6.54 -3.41
N LYS A 76 -18.75 5.55 -2.54
CA LYS A 76 -19.05 4.15 -2.88
C LYS A 76 -17.97 3.52 -3.77
N ILE A 77 -16.72 3.67 -3.36
CA ILE A 77 -15.54 3.15 -4.08
C ILE A 77 -14.74 2.21 -3.21
N THR A 78 -14.03 1.27 -3.84
CA THR A 78 -12.96 0.51 -3.19
C THR A 78 -11.66 1.32 -3.20
N VAL A 79 -10.97 1.36 -2.07
CA VAL A 79 -9.68 2.05 -1.91
C VAL A 79 -8.64 1.08 -1.36
N ILE A 80 -7.54 0.89 -2.10
CA ILE A 80 -6.30 0.33 -1.61
C ILE A 80 -5.56 1.48 -0.94
N GLY A 81 -5.49 1.51 0.39
CA GLY A 81 -4.96 2.65 1.14
C GLY A 81 -3.45 2.87 1.05
N GLY A 82 -2.79 2.15 0.14
CA GLY A 82 -1.36 1.81 0.19
C GLY A 82 -0.92 1.59 1.62
N SER A 83 0.25 2.08 2.04
CA SER A 83 0.79 1.62 3.33
C SER A 83 1.06 2.71 4.37
N ILE A 84 0.75 2.36 5.63
CA ILE A 84 1.04 3.15 6.83
C ILE A 84 1.77 2.28 7.87
N PRO A 85 2.53 2.88 8.79
CA PRO A 85 3.00 2.18 9.97
C PRO A 85 1.82 1.81 10.88
N GLU A 86 1.64 0.53 11.14
CA GLU A 86 0.64 -0.01 12.06
C GLU A 86 1.30 -0.40 13.38
N ALA A 87 0.83 0.13 14.50
CA ALA A 87 1.18 -0.36 15.82
C ALA A 87 0.27 -1.53 16.20
N ALA A 88 0.86 -2.70 16.46
CA ALA A 88 0.09 -3.88 16.90
C ALA A 88 0.94 -4.79 17.77
N SER A 89 0.40 -5.20 18.93
CA SER A 89 1.04 -6.15 19.84
C SER A 89 2.48 -5.78 20.24
N GLY A 90 2.74 -4.49 20.47
CA GLY A 90 4.07 -3.97 20.82
C GLY A 90 5.08 -3.96 19.66
N LYS A 91 4.63 -4.21 18.42
CA LYS A 91 5.44 -4.18 17.21
C LYS A 91 4.89 -3.15 16.24
N VAL A 92 5.71 -2.81 15.23
CA VAL A 92 5.30 -1.93 14.13
C VAL A 92 5.35 -2.72 12.83
N PHE A 93 4.32 -2.61 12.00
CA PHE A 93 4.21 -3.26 10.70
C PHE A 93 4.04 -2.22 9.60
N ASN A 94 4.51 -2.53 8.39
CA ASN A 94 4.21 -1.74 7.20
C ASN A 94 2.95 -2.32 6.57
N THR A 95 1.82 -1.62 6.71
CA THR A 95 0.50 -2.22 6.54
C THR A 95 -0.33 -1.50 5.50
N CYS A 96 -0.88 -2.26 4.56
CA CYS A 96 -1.84 -1.82 3.56
C CYS A 96 -3.23 -2.35 3.84
N CYS A 97 -4.18 -1.45 4.07
CA CYS A 97 -5.59 -1.77 4.19
C CYS A 97 -6.30 -1.61 2.85
N VAL A 98 -7.24 -2.50 2.57
CA VAL A 98 -8.21 -2.35 1.48
C VAL A 98 -9.55 -2.01 2.12
N ILE A 99 -10.12 -0.88 1.72
CA ILE A 99 -11.37 -0.34 2.23
C ILE A 99 -12.44 -0.56 1.16
N GLY A 100 -13.55 -1.17 1.54
CA GLY A 100 -14.71 -1.42 0.69
C GLY A 100 -15.59 -0.17 0.48
N PRO A 101 -16.55 -0.24 -0.46
CA PRO A 101 -17.46 0.87 -0.77
C PRO A 101 -18.45 1.21 0.35
N ASP A 102 -18.50 0.41 1.41
CA ASP A 102 -19.23 0.64 2.66
C ASP A 102 -18.36 1.29 3.76
N GLY A 103 -17.10 1.60 3.45
CA GLY A 103 -16.13 2.16 4.38
C GLY A 103 -15.48 1.14 5.32
N GLN A 104 -15.79 -0.15 5.19
CA GLN A 104 -15.20 -1.19 6.04
C GLN A 104 -13.85 -1.66 5.51
N ILE A 105 -12.94 -2.04 6.40
CA ILE A 105 -11.70 -2.71 6.01
C ILE A 105 -12.05 -4.13 5.55
N VAL A 106 -11.86 -4.41 4.27
CA VAL A 106 -12.12 -5.74 3.67
C VAL A 106 -10.86 -6.60 3.60
N ALA A 107 -9.67 -6.01 3.72
CA ALA A 107 -8.42 -6.73 3.89
C ALA A 107 -7.34 -5.87 4.55
N LYS A 108 -6.38 -6.53 5.20
CA LYS A 108 -5.19 -5.92 5.78
C LYS A 108 -3.96 -6.76 5.39
N HIS A 109 -3.00 -6.14 4.72
CA HIS A 109 -1.76 -6.77 4.27
C HIS A 109 -0.56 -6.14 4.97
N ARG A 110 0.21 -6.95 5.70
CA ARG A 110 1.49 -6.53 6.28
C ARG A 110 2.61 -6.94 5.33
N LYS A 111 3.47 -6.00 4.96
CA LYS A 111 4.61 -6.22 4.04
C LYS A 111 5.40 -7.46 4.45
N LEU A 112 5.57 -8.40 3.53
CA LEU A 112 6.22 -9.67 3.83
C LEU A 112 7.73 -9.54 3.79
N HIS A 113 8.25 -8.93 2.73
CA HIS A 113 9.67 -8.82 2.48
C HIS A 113 10.14 -7.42 2.85
N LEU A 114 10.75 -7.29 4.02
CA LEU A 114 11.34 -6.02 4.46
C LEU A 114 12.51 -5.63 3.56
N PHE A 115 12.66 -4.33 3.30
CA PHE A 115 13.76 -3.82 2.47
C PHE A 115 15.00 -3.58 3.32
N GLU A 116 16.10 -4.16 2.86
CA GLU A 116 17.43 -3.91 3.40
C GLU A 116 18.38 -3.62 2.25
N ILE A 117 19.16 -2.56 2.37
CA ILE A 117 20.22 -2.20 1.44
C ILE A 117 21.41 -1.67 2.23
N ASP A 118 22.60 -2.13 1.87
CA ASP A 118 23.87 -1.60 2.37
C ASP A 118 24.81 -1.42 1.18
N VAL A 119 24.92 -0.18 0.70
CA VAL A 119 25.87 0.22 -0.34
C VAL A 119 26.95 1.06 0.35
N PRO A 120 28.15 0.51 0.59
CA PRO A 120 29.22 1.22 1.26
C PRO A 120 29.51 2.58 0.62
N GLY A 121 29.38 3.65 1.40
CA GLY A 121 29.64 5.03 0.97
C GLY A 121 28.48 5.73 0.24
N ASP A 122 27.31 5.10 0.10
CA ASP A 122 26.13 5.69 -0.54
C ASP A 122 24.90 5.64 0.38
N ILE A 123 24.29 4.46 0.56
CA ILE A 123 23.07 4.31 1.35
C ILE A 123 23.08 3.02 2.17
N THR A 124 22.77 3.14 3.45
CA THR A 124 22.46 2.03 4.34
C THR A 124 21.06 2.25 4.90
N LEU A 125 20.15 1.33 4.63
CA LEU A 125 18.78 1.36 5.16
C LEU A 125 18.33 -0.07 5.47
N LYS A 126 17.85 -0.27 6.70
CA LYS A 126 17.40 -1.57 7.19
C LYS A 126 16.02 -1.44 7.82
N GLU A 127 14.98 -1.79 7.07
CA GLU A 127 13.60 -1.67 7.56
C GLU A 127 13.33 -2.52 8.81
N SER A 128 14.03 -3.65 8.96
CA SER A 128 13.86 -4.55 10.11
C SER A 128 14.22 -3.93 11.46
N ASP A 129 14.95 -2.81 11.46
CA ASP A 129 15.26 -2.08 12.70
C ASP A 129 14.01 -1.44 13.31
N THR A 130 12.98 -1.21 12.47
CA THR A 130 11.72 -0.59 12.87
C THR A 130 10.52 -1.51 12.65
N PHE A 131 10.41 -2.11 11.48
CA PHE A 131 9.27 -2.94 11.07
C PHE A 131 9.46 -4.42 11.37
N THR A 132 8.34 -5.08 11.66
CA THR A 132 8.21 -6.54 11.66
C THR A 132 7.59 -6.98 10.34
N GLY A 133 8.12 -8.06 9.74
CA GLY A 133 7.56 -8.66 8.53
C GLY A 133 6.20 -9.33 8.80
N GLY A 134 5.28 -9.17 7.85
CA GLY A 134 4.05 -9.94 7.80
C GLY A 134 4.31 -11.44 7.66
N GLN A 135 3.27 -12.25 7.90
CA GLN A 135 3.38 -13.72 7.87
C GLN A 135 2.55 -14.35 6.76
N GLU A 136 1.58 -13.62 6.20
CA GLU A 136 0.64 -14.19 5.25
C GLU A 136 0.40 -13.31 4.01
N PRO A 137 0.39 -13.92 2.82
CA PRO A 137 0.04 -13.24 1.57
C PRO A 137 -1.45 -12.92 1.52
N THR A 138 -1.80 -11.73 1.05
CA THR A 138 -3.16 -11.20 1.09
C THR A 138 -3.81 -11.16 -0.29
N VAL A 139 -4.94 -11.83 -0.42
CA VAL A 139 -5.81 -11.78 -1.62
C VAL A 139 -7.21 -11.39 -1.17
N VAL A 140 -7.84 -10.45 -1.86
CA VAL A 140 -9.14 -9.90 -1.48
C VAL A 140 -10.07 -9.84 -2.69
N ASP A 141 -11.32 -10.24 -2.48
CA ASP A 141 -12.39 -10.06 -3.46
C ASP A 141 -12.96 -8.65 -3.35
N THR A 142 -13.00 -7.94 -4.47
CA THR A 142 -13.49 -6.57 -4.56
C THR A 142 -14.46 -6.42 -5.72
N ASP A 143 -15.08 -5.25 -5.81
CA ASP A 143 -15.94 -4.87 -6.93
C ASP A 143 -15.19 -4.60 -8.27
N VAL A 144 -13.85 -4.73 -8.30
CA VAL A 144 -13.03 -4.80 -9.54
C VAL A 144 -12.45 -6.18 -9.81
N GLY A 145 -12.84 -7.17 -9.00
CA GLY A 145 -12.32 -8.53 -9.06
C GLY A 145 -11.38 -8.85 -7.90
N ARG A 146 -10.74 -10.02 -8.01
CA ARG A 146 -9.83 -10.54 -7.00
C ARG A 146 -8.44 -9.91 -7.15
N ILE A 147 -7.95 -9.28 -6.08
CA ILE A 147 -6.69 -8.53 -6.07
C ILE A 147 -5.69 -9.18 -5.09
N GLY A 148 -4.46 -9.40 -5.53
CA GLY A 148 -3.32 -9.68 -4.63
C GLY A 148 -2.65 -8.37 -4.17
N ILE A 149 -2.34 -8.26 -2.88
CA ILE A 149 -1.73 -7.05 -2.31
C ILE A 149 -0.30 -7.33 -1.89
N GLY A 150 0.67 -6.60 -2.42
CA GLY A 150 2.05 -6.58 -1.92
C GLY A 150 2.49 -5.14 -1.66
N ILE A 151 3.58 -4.91 -0.94
CA ILE A 151 4.10 -3.55 -0.69
C ILE A 151 5.55 -3.46 -1.16
N CYS A 152 5.82 -2.51 -2.07
CA CYS A 152 7.16 -2.13 -2.52
C CYS A 152 8.09 -3.31 -2.82
N HIS A 153 8.97 -3.65 -1.89
CA HIS A 153 9.99 -4.68 -2.01
C HIS A 153 9.41 -6.08 -2.30
N ASP A 154 8.15 -6.33 -1.92
CA ASP A 154 7.42 -7.56 -2.27
C ASP A 154 7.38 -7.82 -3.79
N ILE A 155 7.45 -6.78 -4.63
CA ILE A 155 7.48 -6.95 -6.09
C ILE A 155 8.71 -7.73 -6.56
N ARG A 156 9.81 -7.76 -5.79
CA ARG A 156 11.04 -8.46 -6.17
C ARG A 156 10.96 -9.98 -6.08
N PHE A 157 9.92 -10.50 -5.42
CA PHE A 157 9.74 -11.93 -5.16
C PHE A 157 8.67 -12.50 -6.10
N PRO A 158 9.05 -13.10 -7.25
CA PRO A 158 8.09 -13.60 -8.23
C PRO A 158 7.17 -14.70 -7.65
N GLU A 159 7.62 -15.45 -6.66
CA GLU A 159 6.87 -16.50 -5.97
C GLU A 159 5.57 -15.94 -5.37
N LEU A 160 5.62 -14.71 -4.86
CA LEU A 160 4.45 -14.04 -4.29
C LEU A 160 3.40 -13.74 -5.37
N ALA A 161 3.82 -13.25 -6.55
CA ALA A 161 2.91 -13.01 -7.67
C ALA A 161 2.34 -14.30 -8.25
N MET A 162 3.16 -15.35 -8.36
CA MET A 162 2.72 -16.68 -8.77
C MET A 162 1.67 -17.26 -7.81
N LEU A 163 1.86 -17.04 -6.50
CA LEU A 163 0.89 -17.43 -5.48
C LEU A 163 -0.42 -16.64 -5.59
N TYR A 164 -0.35 -15.32 -5.84
CA TYR A 164 -1.55 -14.52 -6.07
C TYR A 164 -2.33 -15.02 -7.28
N ARG A 165 -1.64 -15.34 -8.38
CA ARG A 165 -2.29 -15.95 -9.55
C ARG A 165 -2.93 -17.30 -9.24
N SER A 166 -2.23 -18.18 -8.53
CA SER A 166 -2.77 -19.51 -8.19
C SER A 166 -4.00 -19.42 -7.28
N ARG A 167 -4.13 -18.35 -6.50
CA ARG A 167 -5.31 -18.00 -5.69
C ARG A 167 -6.41 -17.26 -6.47
N GLY A 168 -6.24 -17.09 -7.79
CA GLY A 168 -7.23 -16.49 -8.69
C GLY A 168 -7.21 -14.96 -8.73
N ALA A 169 -6.14 -14.31 -8.27
CA ALA A 169 -5.98 -12.87 -8.46
C ALA A 169 -5.82 -12.55 -9.96
N HIS A 170 -6.62 -11.59 -10.43
CA HIS A 170 -6.55 -11.07 -11.80
C HIS A 170 -5.86 -9.70 -11.84
N LEU A 171 -5.64 -9.09 -10.67
CA LEU A 171 -4.86 -7.87 -10.48
C LEU A 171 -3.91 -8.09 -9.31
N ILE A 172 -2.73 -7.49 -9.38
CA ILE A 172 -1.81 -7.39 -8.25
C ILE A 172 -1.45 -5.93 -8.06
N CYS A 173 -1.57 -5.43 -6.82
CA CYS A 173 -1.25 -4.07 -6.48
C CYS A 173 0.01 -4.03 -5.61
N TYR A 174 0.95 -3.15 -5.97
CA TYR A 174 2.18 -2.90 -5.22
C TYR A 174 2.31 -1.41 -4.89
N PRO A 175 1.62 -0.89 -3.85
CA PRO A 175 1.90 0.43 -3.31
C PRO A 175 3.40 0.54 -2.97
N SER A 176 4.08 1.54 -3.52
CA SER A 176 5.54 1.56 -3.52
C SER A 176 6.14 2.97 -3.47
N ALA A 177 7.29 3.08 -2.80
CA ALA A 177 8.18 4.25 -2.85
C ALA A 177 9.60 3.79 -3.20
N PHE A 178 9.88 3.66 -4.49
CA PHE A 178 11.22 3.32 -4.97
C PHE A 178 12.16 4.53 -4.89
N ASN A 179 13.42 4.29 -4.53
CA ASN A 179 14.45 5.33 -4.66
C ASN A 179 14.73 5.61 -6.15
N ILE A 180 15.31 6.78 -6.45
CA ILE A 180 15.54 7.20 -7.84
C ILE A 180 16.47 6.22 -8.56
N SER A 181 17.54 5.77 -7.92
CA SER A 181 18.56 4.90 -8.52
C SER A 181 18.01 3.53 -8.93
N THR A 182 17.34 2.81 -8.02
CA THR A 182 16.76 1.50 -8.35
C THR A 182 15.45 1.61 -9.12
N GLY A 183 14.68 2.67 -8.90
CA GLY A 183 13.41 2.93 -9.58
C GLY A 183 13.59 3.11 -11.08
N GLN A 184 14.58 3.91 -11.50
CA GLN A 184 14.87 4.14 -12.93
C GLN A 184 15.20 2.85 -13.69
N LEU A 185 15.87 1.90 -13.02
CA LEU A 185 16.34 0.66 -13.66
C LEU A 185 15.30 -0.46 -13.59
N LEU A 186 14.63 -0.61 -12.45
CA LEU A 186 13.90 -1.85 -12.15
C LEU A 186 12.39 -1.68 -12.07
N TRP A 187 11.85 -0.47 -11.83
CA TRP A 187 10.43 -0.31 -11.52
C TRP A 187 9.52 -0.79 -12.66
N ASP A 188 9.76 -0.32 -13.88
CA ASP A 188 8.98 -0.70 -15.06
C ASP A 188 9.18 -2.19 -15.42
N LEU A 189 10.44 -2.65 -15.41
CA LEU A 189 10.79 -4.03 -15.71
C LEU A 189 10.08 -5.02 -14.77
N MET A 190 10.15 -4.79 -13.46
CA MET A 190 9.57 -5.71 -12.48
C MET A 190 8.05 -5.77 -12.61
N GLN A 191 7.37 -4.64 -12.76
CA GLN A 191 5.91 -4.64 -12.97
C GLN A 191 5.50 -5.43 -14.21
N LYS A 192 6.19 -5.22 -15.34
CA LYS A 192 5.94 -5.97 -16.59
C LYS A 192 6.19 -7.47 -16.42
N CYS A 193 7.26 -7.84 -15.72
CA CYS A 193 7.51 -9.25 -15.41
C CYS A 193 6.42 -9.87 -14.53
N ARG A 194 5.78 -9.10 -13.63
CA ARG A 194 4.67 -9.60 -12.81
C ARG A 194 3.36 -9.71 -13.58
N PHE A 195 3.11 -8.81 -14.54
CA PHE A 195 1.93 -8.85 -15.39
C PHE A 195 1.80 -10.17 -16.16
N HIS A 196 2.90 -10.79 -16.58
CA HIS A 196 2.83 -12.10 -17.25
C HIS A 196 2.26 -13.23 -16.38
N TYR A 197 2.16 -13.04 -15.06
CA TYR A 197 1.52 -13.99 -14.16
C TYR A 197 0.04 -13.66 -13.89
N THR A 198 -0.50 -12.51 -14.28
CA THR A 198 -1.92 -12.11 -14.08
C THR A 198 -2.72 -12.29 -15.36
#